data_AF-A0AAW4IXT6-F1
#
_entry.id   AF-A0AAW4IXT6-F1
#
_cell.length_a   1.000
_cell.length_b   1.000
_cell.length_c   1.000
_cell.angle_alpha   90.00
_cell.angle_beta   90.00
_cell.angle_gamma   90.00
#
_symmetry.space_group_name_H-M   'P 1'
#
loop_
_entity.id
_entity.type
_entity.pdbx_description
1 polymer ?
#
loop_
_entity_poly.entity_id
_entity_poly.type
_entity_poly.pdbx_seq_one_letter_code
_entity_poly.pdbx_strand_id
1 'polypeptide(L)'
;MEGVKISQLLKTDHINDSDSFIILQEGETKRVEGMILQNLKTSVVNNVTDGGLDKALSAEQGKLLAKRLADLEYKPISILSFNNNSSVVEMGNVIHGIKLTWNLNKQPILQTVNKENIDVKLREFDLIKDIDKDITISLEVKDDRGLIVNKTTSVNFMNGVYYGVSNKDISTSEDILTLKKELSNSKARSVSVNCGQDQYIYYCLPSRLGNCIFFVGGFEGGFTKIKTIQFKNSFGYIENYDIYKSTNKNLGSTTITIK
;
A
#
# COMPACT_ATOMS: atom_id res chain seq x y z
N MET A 1 -50.78 -36.75 -24.76
CA MET A 1 -49.64 -37.59 -24.40
C MET A 1 -50.11 -38.53 -23.33
N GLU A 2 -50.05 -39.84 -23.60
CA GLU A 2 -50.51 -40.93 -22.76
C GLU A 2 -49.94 -40.85 -21.34
N GLY A 3 -50.78 -41.14 -20.34
CA GLY A 3 -50.34 -41.25 -18.95
C GLY A 3 -49.35 -42.40 -18.80
N VAL A 4 -48.10 -42.06 -18.46
CA VAL A 4 -47.07 -43.04 -18.15
C VAL A 4 -47.55 -43.86 -16.95
N LYS A 5 -47.73 -45.18 -17.13
CA LYS A 5 -48.03 -46.09 -16.02
C LYS A 5 -46.83 -46.08 -15.07
N ILE A 6 -47.09 -45.89 -13.77
CA ILE A 6 -46.09 -45.83 -12.69
C ILE A 6 -45.15 -47.05 -12.70
N SER A 7 -45.60 -48.20 -13.23
CA SER A 7 -44.78 -49.39 -13.44
C SER A 7 -43.57 -49.20 -14.38
N GLN A 8 -43.55 -48.14 -15.19
CA GLN A 8 -42.41 -47.82 -16.07
C GLN A 8 -41.31 -46.98 -15.38
N LEU A 9 -41.59 -46.34 -14.23
CA LEU A 9 -40.63 -45.47 -13.52
C LEU A 9 -39.77 -46.21 -12.47
N LEU A 10 -40.09 -47.47 -12.14
CA LEU A 10 -39.51 -48.19 -10.99
C LEU A 10 -38.46 -49.25 -11.36
N LYS A 11 -38.04 -49.37 -12.62
CA LYS A 11 -37.12 -50.43 -13.08
C LYS A 11 -35.63 -50.19 -12.81
N THR A 12 -35.25 -49.08 -12.16
CA THR A 12 -33.83 -48.68 -12.08
C THR A 12 -33.08 -49.02 -10.81
N ASP A 13 -33.71 -49.48 -9.73
CA ASP A 13 -32.98 -49.82 -8.50
C ASP A 13 -33.57 -51.07 -7.84
N HIS A 14 -32.98 -52.25 -8.07
CA HIS A 14 -33.11 -53.48 -7.25
C HIS A 14 -34.45 -53.76 -6.53
N ILE A 15 -35.57 -53.44 -7.17
CA ILE A 15 -36.92 -53.63 -6.63
C ILE A 15 -37.49 -54.86 -7.33
N ASN A 16 -37.83 -55.89 -6.56
CA ASN A 16 -38.43 -57.11 -7.10
C ASN A 16 -39.94 -56.91 -7.27
N ASP A 17 -40.53 -57.50 -8.32
CA ASP A 17 -41.99 -57.47 -8.59
C ASP A 17 -42.86 -58.11 -7.49
N SER A 18 -42.25 -58.65 -6.44
CA SER A 18 -42.92 -59.25 -5.27
C SER A 18 -43.01 -58.32 -4.06
N ASP A 19 -42.41 -57.13 -4.11
CA ASP A 19 -42.50 -56.15 -3.02
C ASP A 19 -43.87 -55.48 -2.99
N SER A 20 -44.48 -55.43 -1.81
CA SER A 20 -45.81 -54.82 -1.59
C SER A 20 -45.67 -53.31 -1.34
N PHE A 21 -46.10 -52.47 -2.27
CA PHE A 21 -46.06 -51.01 -2.11
C PHE A 21 -47.31 -50.46 -1.44
N ILE A 22 -47.12 -49.52 -0.51
CA ILE A 22 -48.19 -48.72 0.07
C ILE A 22 -47.96 -47.28 -0.38
N ILE A 23 -48.77 -46.83 -1.33
CA ILE A 23 -48.84 -45.41 -1.72
C ILE A 23 -49.89 -44.77 -0.83
N LEU A 24 -49.48 -43.75 -0.06
CA LEU A 24 -50.39 -42.93 0.73
C LEU A 24 -50.77 -41.70 -0.07
N GLN A 25 -52.08 -41.41 -0.16
CA GLN A 25 -52.55 -40.14 -0.68
C GLN A 25 -52.17 -39.00 0.28
N GLU A 26 -52.34 -37.77 -0.18
CA GLU A 26 -52.00 -36.58 0.59
C GLU A 26 -52.79 -36.54 1.91
N GLY A 27 -52.07 -36.48 3.04
CA GLY A 27 -52.68 -36.48 4.39
C GLY A 27 -53.15 -37.85 4.90
N GLU A 28 -52.98 -38.95 4.13
CA GLU A 28 -53.32 -40.28 4.61
C GLU A 28 -52.32 -40.77 5.67
N THR A 29 -52.87 -41.43 6.70
CA THR A 29 -52.11 -42.15 7.72
C THR A 29 -52.55 -43.60 7.68
N LYS A 30 -51.61 -44.55 7.62
CA LYS A 30 -51.91 -45.98 7.55
C LYS A 30 -51.07 -46.76 8.56
N ARG A 31 -51.68 -47.77 9.17
CA ARG A 31 -50.99 -48.70 10.06
C ARG A 31 -50.57 -49.95 9.29
N VAL A 32 -49.29 -50.30 9.39
CA VAL A 32 -48.69 -51.46 8.72
C VAL A 32 -47.82 -52.17 9.75
N GLU A 33 -48.12 -53.43 10.05
CA GLU A 33 -47.35 -54.26 10.99
C GLU A 33 -47.04 -53.59 12.35
N GLY A 34 -47.98 -52.79 12.86
CA GLY A 34 -47.84 -52.09 14.16
C GLY A 34 -47.11 -50.74 14.08
N MET A 35 -46.56 -50.37 12.93
CA MET A 35 -45.97 -49.04 12.68
C MET A 35 -47.03 -48.09 12.08
N ILE A 36 -46.99 -46.82 12.48
CA ILE A 36 -47.81 -45.76 11.87
C ILE A 36 -46.98 -45.10 10.77
N LEU A 37 -47.41 -45.20 9.52
CA LEU A 37 -46.88 -44.40 8.42
C LEU A 37 -47.80 -43.19 8.22
N GLN A 38 -47.25 -41.99 8.33
CA GLN A 38 -47.94 -40.73 8.08
C GLN A 38 -47.28 -40.01 6.90
N ASN A 39 -48.09 -39.59 5.93
CA ASN A 39 -47.61 -38.71 4.87
C ASN A 39 -47.39 -37.30 5.46
N LEU A 40 -46.13 -36.91 5.72
CA LEU A 40 -45.79 -35.54 6.12
C LEU A 40 -45.88 -34.63 4.90
N LYS A 41 -47.00 -33.91 4.75
CA LYS A 41 -47.13 -32.84 3.76
C LYS A 41 -46.22 -31.68 4.15
N THR A 42 -45.04 -31.60 3.55
CA THR A 42 -44.18 -30.42 3.62
C THR A 42 -44.22 -29.67 2.29
N SER A 43 -44.48 -28.36 2.34
CA SER A 43 -44.38 -27.50 1.15
C SER A 43 -42.97 -26.93 1.06
N VAL A 44 -42.31 -27.08 -0.10
CA VAL A 44 -41.00 -26.47 -0.33
C VAL A 44 -41.17 -25.02 -0.76
N VAL A 45 -40.58 -24.08 0.00
CA VAL A 45 -40.66 -22.64 -0.28
C VAL A 45 -39.37 -22.06 -0.84
N ASN A 46 -39.51 -21.09 -1.75
CA ASN A 46 -38.41 -20.34 -2.37
C ASN A 46 -38.29 -18.91 -1.82
N ASN A 47 -38.64 -18.70 -0.55
CA ASN A 47 -38.46 -17.43 0.12
C ASN A 47 -38.08 -17.67 1.59
N VAL A 48 -37.65 -16.61 2.27
CA VAL A 48 -37.22 -16.63 3.69
C VAL A 48 -38.26 -16.02 4.62
N THR A 49 -39.43 -15.67 4.10
CA THR A 49 -40.52 -14.99 4.83
C THR A 49 -41.65 -15.94 5.21
N ASP A 50 -41.79 -17.06 4.50
CA ASP A 50 -42.82 -18.08 4.73
C ASP A 50 -42.21 -19.29 5.47
N GLY A 51 -42.19 -19.25 6.81
CA GLY A 51 -41.75 -20.38 7.66
C GLY A 51 -42.93 -21.16 8.27
N GLY A 52 -42.65 -22.31 8.92
CA GLY A 52 -43.63 -23.11 9.64
C GLY A 52 -43.23 -24.57 9.85
N LEU A 53 -43.96 -25.31 10.70
CA LEU A 53 -43.74 -26.75 10.95
C LEU A 53 -43.96 -27.62 9.70
N ASP A 54 -44.68 -27.09 8.72
CA ASP A 54 -45.10 -27.74 7.47
C ASP A 54 -44.42 -27.15 6.22
N LYS A 55 -43.46 -26.24 6.37
CA LYS A 55 -42.76 -25.59 5.26
C LYS A 55 -41.25 -25.81 5.34
N ALA A 56 -40.70 -26.49 4.34
CA ALA A 56 -39.27 -26.69 4.20
C ALA A 56 -38.66 -25.61 3.30
N LEU A 57 -37.51 -25.06 3.69
CA LEU A 57 -36.75 -24.15 2.84
C LEU A 57 -36.13 -24.92 1.68
N SER A 58 -36.23 -24.38 0.47
CA SER A 58 -35.58 -25.02 -0.69
C SER A 58 -34.06 -24.97 -0.58
N ALA A 59 -33.40 -25.97 -1.19
CA ALA A 59 -31.94 -25.99 -1.29
C ALA A 59 -31.37 -24.77 -2.02
N GLU A 60 -32.12 -24.19 -2.98
CA GLU A 60 -31.71 -22.98 -3.70
C GLU A 60 -31.69 -21.75 -2.80
N GLN A 61 -32.69 -21.60 -1.92
CA GLN A 61 -32.65 -20.54 -0.90
C GLN A 61 -31.56 -20.79 0.13
N GLY A 62 -31.28 -22.05 0.49
CA GLY A 62 -30.13 -22.42 1.31
C GLY A 62 -28.80 -21.97 0.70
N LYS A 63 -28.59 -22.22 -0.60
CA LYS A 63 -27.40 -21.73 -1.33
C LYS A 63 -27.31 -20.21 -1.35
N LEU A 64 -28.43 -19.51 -1.57
CA LEU A 64 -28.46 -18.04 -1.57
C LEU A 64 -28.11 -17.46 -0.20
N LEU A 65 -28.66 -18.03 0.87
CA LEU A 65 -28.36 -17.62 2.24
C LEU A 65 -26.89 -17.87 2.58
N ALA A 66 -26.35 -19.04 2.22
CA ALA A 66 -24.94 -19.35 2.42
C ALA A 66 -24.04 -18.34 1.70
N LYS A 67 -24.39 -17.95 0.46
CA LYS A 67 -23.67 -16.90 -0.28
C LYS A 67 -23.77 -15.54 0.41
N ARG A 68 -24.97 -15.11 0.82
CA ARG A 68 -25.17 -13.83 1.51
C ARG A 68 -24.42 -13.76 2.83
N LEU A 69 -24.38 -14.87 3.57
CA LEU A 69 -23.60 -14.99 4.80
C LEU A 69 -22.10 -14.84 4.51
N ALA A 70 -21.59 -15.54 3.50
CA ALA A 70 -20.19 -15.39 3.07
C ALA A 70 -19.86 -13.96 2.62
N ASP A 71 -20.79 -13.28 1.94
CA ASP A 71 -20.65 -11.87 1.53
C ASP A 71 -20.62 -10.92 2.73
N LEU A 72 -21.39 -11.20 3.79
CA LEU A 72 -21.42 -10.39 5.00
C LEU A 72 -20.15 -10.55 5.86
N GLU A 73 -19.60 -11.78 5.90
CA GLU A 73 -18.36 -12.09 6.63
C GLU A 73 -17.08 -11.64 5.90
N TYR A 74 -17.20 -11.37 4.59
CA TYR A 74 -16.06 -11.02 3.76
C TYR A 74 -15.38 -9.72 4.23
N LYS A 75 -14.07 -9.83 4.50
CA LYS A 75 -13.19 -8.70 4.74
C LYS A 75 -12.30 -8.49 3.50
N PRO A 76 -12.36 -7.34 2.81
CA PRO A 76 -11.53 -7.08 1.65
C PRO A 76 -10.06 -7.01 2.04
N ILE A 77 -9.18 -7.47 1.13
CA ILE A 77 -7.74 -7.35 1.37
C ILE A 77 -7.30 -5.89 1.39
N SER A 78 -6.34 -5.57 2.25
CA SER A 78 -5.76 -4.25 2.39
C SER A 78 -4.28 -4.33 2.71
N ILE A 79 -3.51 -3.40 2.14
CA ILE A 79 -2.08 -3.22 2.42
C ILE A 79 -1.94 -2.19 3.54
N LEU A 80 -1.72 -2.69 4.76
CA LEU A 80 -1.59 -1.88 5.96
C LEU A 80 -0.30 -1.04 5.92
N SER A 81 0.82 -1.64 5.51
CA SER A 81 2.10 -0.95 5.35
C SER A 81 2.89 -1.51 4.16
N PHE A 82 3.69 -0.66 3.52
CA PHE A 82 4.68 -1.07 2.52
C PHE A 82 5.86 -0.10 2.58
N ASN A 83 7.01 -0.60 3.05
CA ASN A 83 8.16 0.20 3.39
C ASN A 83 9.41 -0.32 2.69
N ASN A 84 10.37 0.57 2.49
CA ASN A 84 11.72 0.24 2.07
C ASN A 84 12.75 0.76 3.10
N ASN A 85 13.94 0.19 3.12
CA ASN A 85 15.01 0.55 4.06
C ASN A 85 15.91 1.71 3.57
N SER A 86 15.62 2.35 2.44
CA SER A 86 16.51 3.31 1.78
C SER A 86 15.74 4.44 1.09
N SER A 87 14.84 5.13 1.82
CA SER A 87 13.91 6.10 1.22
C SER A 87 14.58 7.31 0.54
N VAL A 88 15.76 7.74 1.04
CA VAL A 88 16.51 8.88 0.50
C VAL A 88 17.98 8.51 0.38
N VAL A 89 18.55 8.76 -0.79
CA VAL A 89 19.95 8.47 -1.13
C VAL A 89 20.59 9.71 -1.74
N GLU A 90 21.89 9.91 -1.52
CA GLU A 90 22.62 11.02 -2.13
C GLU A 90 22.93 10.74 -3.60
N MET A 91 22.69 11.72 -4.47
CA MET A 91 23.00 11.61 -5.91
C MET A 91 24.46 11.22 -6.15
N GLY A 92 24.71 10.37 -7.15
CA GLY A 92 26.03 9.80 -7.45
C GLY A 92 26.36 8.51 -6.70
N ASN A 93 25.59 8.17 -5.66
CA ASN A 93 25.70 6.86 -5.02
C ASN A 93 24.98 5.79 -5.86
N VAL A 94 25.36 4.53 -5.66
CA VAL A 94 24.68 3.35 -6.23
C VAL A 94 24.30 2.42 -5.10
N ILE A 95 23.03 2.05 -5.00
CA ILE A 95 22.57 1.01 -4.09
C ILE A 95 22.42 -0.30 -4.88
N HIS A 96 22.94 -1.40 -4.32
CA HIS A 96 22.93 -2.72 -4.97
C HIS A 96 21.71 -3.57 -4.59
N GLY A 97 20.91 -3.09 -3.65
CA GLY A 97 19.63 -3.71 -3.32
C GLY A 97 18.85 -2.95 -2.26
N ILE A 98 17.57 -3.27 -2.18
CA ILE A 98 16.61 -2.65 -1.25
C ILE A 98 15.84 -3.76 -0.55
N LYS A 99 15.74 -3.67 0.78
CA LYS A 99 14.85 -4.53 1.56
C LYS A 99 13.47 -3.91 1.63
N LEU A 100 12.49 -4.62 1.08
CA LEU A 100 11.07 -4.27 1.13
C LEU A 100 10.39 -5.03 2.27
N THR A 101 9.47 -4.38 2.98
CA THR A 101 8.66 -5.01 4.04
C THR A 101 7.21 -4.54 3.97
N TRP A 102 6.25 -5.43 4.21
CA TRP A 102 4.82 -5.08 4.17
C TRP A 102 3.97 -5.86 5.17
N ASN A 103 2.81 -5.29 5.50
CA ASN A 103 1.78 -5.93 6.31
C ASN A 103 0.44 -5.90 5.59
N LEU A 104 -0.30 -7.00 5.69
CA LEU A 104 -1.61 -7.19 5.08
C LEU A 104 -2.62 -7.59 6.16
N ASN A 105 -3.88 -7.22 5.99
CA ASN A 105 -4.94 -7.62 6.93
C ASN A 105 -5.40 -9.08 6.78
N LYS A 106 -5.08 -9.73 5.65
CA LYS A 106 -5.28 -11.16 5.38
C LYS A 106 -4.26 -11.66 4.36
N GLN A 107 -4.15 -12.98 4.19
CA GLN A 107 -3.26 -13.57 3.19
C GLN A 107 -3.85 -13.40 1.76
N PRO A 108 -3.04 -13.00 0.77
CA PRO A 108 -3.49 -12.92 -0.62
C PRO A 108 -3.46 -14.28 -1.32
N ILE A 109 -4.13 -14.37 -2.47
CA ILE A 109 -3.98 -15.48 -3.41
C ILE A 109 -2.90 -15.22 -4.47
N LEU A 110 -2.52 -13.96 -4.64
CA LEU A 110 -1.44 -13.50 -5.52
C LEU A 110 -0.83 -12.24 -4.91
N GLN A 111 0.49 -12.14 -4.95
CA GLN A 111 1.16 -10.87 -4.73
C GLN A 111 2.34 -10.69 -5.68
N THR A 112 2.57 -9.44 -6.09
CA THR A 112 3.66 -9.08 -6.99
C THR A 112 4.43 -7.88 -6.47
N VAL A 113 5.74 -7.90 -6.67
CA VAL A 113 6.62 -6.74 -6.51
C VAL A 113 7.07 -6.33 -7.90
N ASN A 114 6.79 -5.09 -8.31
CA ASN A 114 7.07 -4.60 -9.66
C ASN A 114 6.55 -5.53 -10.78
N LYS A 115 5.36 -6.12 -10.57
CA LYS A 115 4.70 -7.10 -11.46
C LYS A 115 5.36 -8.48 -11.53
N GLU A 116 6.42 -8.72 -10.75
CA GLU A 116 7.00 -10.04 -10.59
C GLU A 116 6.30 -10.80 -9.47
N ASN A 117 5.83 -12.02 -9.75
CA ASN A 117 5.15 -12.85 -8.77
C ASN A 117 6.11 -13.30 -7.67
N ILE A 118 5.67 -13.19 -6.42
CA ILE A 118 6.40 -13.71 -5.26
C ILE A 118 5.49 -14.61 -4.41
N ASP A 119 6.08 -15.48 -3.58
CA ASP A 119 5.32 -16.36 -2.69
C ASP A 119 4.40 -15.55 -1.77
N VAL A 120 3.09 -15.87 -1.76
CA VAL A 120 2.02 -15.21 -0.99
C VAL A 120 2.23 -15.16 0.52
N LYS A 121 3.13 -16.01 1.07
CA LYS A 121 3.49 -16.03 2.48
C LYS A 121 4.56 -14.99 2.84
N LEU A 122 5.30 -14.47 1.87
CA LEU A 122 6.35 -13.48 2.12
C LEU A 122 5.78 -12.15 2.59
N ARG A 123 6.48 -11.52 3.53
CA ARG A 123 6.26 -10.15 4.02
C ARG A 123 7.50 -9.28 3.96
N GLU A 124 8.56 -9.84 3.39
CA GLU A 124 9.80 -9.17 3.06
C GLU A 124 10.33 -9.68 1.72
N PHE A 125 11.04 -8.82 0.99
CA PHE A 125 11.67 -9.14 -0.28
C PHE A 125 12.89 -8.25 -0.50
N ASP A 126 14.02 -8.86 -0.83
CA ASP A 126 15.23 -8.15 -1.19
C ASP A 126 15.26 -7.95 -2.71
N LEU A 127 15.02 -6.71 -3.14
CA LEU A 127 15.16 -6.32 -4.53
C LEU A 127 16.65 -6.11 -4.82
N ILE A 128 17.33 -7.12 -5.35
CA ILE A 128 18.75 -7.04 -5.73
C ILE A 128 18.87 -6.44 -7.12
N LYS A 129 19.28 -5.18 -7.18
CA LYS A 129 19.42 -4.40 -8.41
C LYS A 129 20.26 -3.15 -8.15
N ASP A 130 21.09 -2.79 -9.12
CA ASP A 130 21.76 -1.49 -9.13
C ASP A 130 20.75 -0.36 -9.39
N ILE A 131 20.68 0.59 -8.46
CA ILE A 131 19.78 1.74 -8.51
C ILE A 131 20.63 2.98 -8.21
N ASP A 132 20.60 3.94 -9.14
CA ASP A 132 21.41 5.15 -9.15
C ASP A 132 20.57 6.42 -9.36
N LYS A 133 19.25 6.27 -9.37
CA LYS A 133 18.25 7.31 -9.62
C LYS A 133 16.92 6.98 -8.96
N ASP A 134 16.03 7.97 -8.93
CA ASP A 134 14.68 7.83 -8.39
C ASP A 134 13.99 6.59 -8.95
N ILE A 135 13.41 5.80 -8.04
CA ILE A 135 12.62 4.63 -8.38
C ILE A 135 11.40 4.54 -7.49
N THR A 136 10.28 4.16 -8.10
CA THR A 136 9.05 3.81 -7.40
C THR A 136 8.82 2.33 -7.57
N ILE A 137 8.62 1.64 -6.45
CA ILE A 137 8.41 0.19 -6.37
C ILE A 137 6.94 -0.01 -6.00
N SER A 138 6.27 -0.94 -6.67
CA SER A 138 4.86 -1.28 -6.39
C SER A 138 4.73 -2.67 -5.79
N LEU A 139 3.92 -2.78 -4.73
CA LEU A 139 3.36 -4.03 -4.24
C LEU A 139 1.90 -4.10 -4.69
N GLU A 140 1.54 -5.16 -5.40
CA GLU A 140 0.15 -5.48 -5.75
C GLU A 140 -0.24 -6.79 -5.09
N VAL A 141 -1.44 -6.84 -4.49
CA VAL A 141 -1.98 -8.06 -3.89
C VAL A 141 -3.41 -8.29 -4.36
N LYS A 142 -3.77 -9.55 -4.57
CA LYS A 142 -5.10 -9.99 -4.99
C LYS A 142 -5.67 -10.97 -3.97
N ASP A 143 -6.96 -10.88 -3.70
CA ASP A 143 -7.66 -11.84 -2.85
C ASP A 143 -8.50 -12.87 -3.61
N ASP A 144 -9.10 -13.76 -2.83
CA ASP A 144 -9.94 -14.89 -3.25
C ASP A 144 -11.18 -14.48 -4.03
N ARG A 145 -11.66 -13.24 -3.85
CA ARG A 145 -12.77 -12.66 -4.63
C ARG A 145 -12.31 -11.89 -5.86
N GLY A 146 -11.00 -11.86 -6.09
CA GLY A 146 -10.38 -11.18 -7.21
C GLY A 146 -10.21 -9.68 -7.04
N LEU A 147 -10.42 -9.13 -5.84
CA LEU A 147 -10.10 -7.74 -5.56
C LEU A 147 -8.59 -7.55 -5.61
N ILE A 148 -8.14 -6.55 -6.36
CA ILE A 148 -6.74 -6.16 -6.48
C ILE A 148 -6.55 -4.82 -5.77
N VAL A 149 -5.54 -4.76 -4.90
CA VAL A 149 -5.10 -3.51 -4.26
C VAL A 149 -3.60 -3.35 -4.45
N ASN A 150 -3.15 -2.11 -4.62
CA ASN A 150 -1.74 -1.78 -4.78
C ASN A 150 -1.30 -0.68 -3.82
N LYS A 151 -0.01 -0.69 -3.49
CA LYS A 151 0.67 0.35 -2.71
C LYS A 151 2.08 0.52 -3.25
N THR A 152 2.61 1.74 -3.17
CA THR A 152 3.95 2.04 -3.64
C THR A 152 4.85 2.52 -2.51
N THR A 153 6.15 2.37 -2.73
CA THR A 153 7.20 2.99 -1.94
C THR A 153 8.28 3.49 -2.90
N SER A 154 9.02 4.52 -2.52
CA SER A 154 10.00 5.15 -3.42
C SER A 154 11.34 5.35 -2.74
N VAL A 155 12.38 5.29 -3.55
CA VAL A 155 13.73 5.75 -3.22
C VAL A 155 13.97 7.02 -4.01
N ASN A 156 14.33 8.09 -3.31
CA ASN A 156 14.58 9.39 -3.92
C ASN A 156 16.07 9.72 -3.80
N PHE A 157 16.68 10.01 -4.94
CA PHE A 157 18.02 10.53 -5.05
C PHE A 157 17.96 12.05 -4.95
N MET A 158 18.64 12.59 -3.96
CA MET A 158 18.69 14.02 -3.70
C MET A 158 20.15 14.44 -3.52
N ASN A 159 20.47 15.70 -3.78
CA ASN A 159 21.77 16.22 -3.39
C ASN A 159 21.64 17.05 -2.10
N GLY A 160 22.77 17.37 -1.49
CA GLY A 160 22.79 18.09 -0.23
C GLY A 160 22.38 19.56 -0.37
N VAL A 161 21.50 20.03 0.49
CA VAL A 161 21.39 21.45 0.82
C VAL A 161 22.29 21.70 2.02
N TYR A 162 23.19 22.66 1.90
CA TYR A 162 24.24 22.93 2.87
C TYR A 162 24.02 24.29 3.52
N TYR A 163 24.18 24.36 4.84
CA TYR A 163 24.05 25.61 5.57
C TYR A 163 24.92 25.65 6.81
N GLY A 164 25.29 26.84 7.25
CA GLY A 164 26.12 26.99 8.44
C GLY A 164 26.72 28.37 8.51
N VAL A 165 27.77 28.50 9.32
CA VAL A 165 28.48 29.76 9.53
C VAL A 165 29.95 29.59 9.19
N SER A 166 30.56 30.65 8.66
CA SER A 166 31.99 30.66 8.33
C SER A 166 32.55 32.08 8.38
N ASN A 167 33.79 32.21 8.84
CA ASN A 167 34.59 33.43 8.71
C ASN A 167 35.44 33.46 7.42
N LYS A 168 35.49 32.34 6.69
CA LYS A 168 36.07 32.23 5.35
C LYS A 168 34.97 32.31 4.30
N ASP A 169 35.28 32.89 3.15
CA ASP A 169 34.37 32.88 2.01
C ASP A 169 34.21 31.48 1.42
N ILE A 170 32.97 31.01 1.37
CA ILE A 170 32.61 29.73 0.74
C ILE A 170 32.59 29.92 -0.77
N SER A 171 33.46 29.21 -1.49
CA SER A 171 33.60 29.40 -2.95
C SER A 171 33.95 28.15 -3.76
N THR A 172 34.25 27.04 -3.09
CA THR A 172 34.63 25.75 -3.70
C THR A 172 33.74 24.60 -3.20
N SER A 173 33.87 23.42 -3.80
CA SER A 173 33.13 22.24 -3.32
C SER A 173 33.60 21.83 -1.92
N GLU A 174 34.90 21.94 -1.68
CA GLU A 174 35.55 21.65 -0.40
C GLU A 174 35.00 22.55 0.71
N ASP A 175 34.80 23.84 0.43
CA ASP A 175 34.22 24.78 1.38
C ASP A 175 32.76 24.41 1.72
N ILE A 176 31.94 24.14 0.70
CA ILE A 176 30.52 23.78 0.88
C ILE A 176 30.39 22.50 1.72
N LEU A 177 31.26 21.52 1.50
CA LEU A 177 31.25 20.24 2.21
C LEU A 177 31.56 20.36 3.71
N THR A 178 32.11 21.48 4.19
CA THR A 178 32.31 21.72 5.63
C THR A 178 31.05 22.16 6.37
N LEU A 179 30.02 22.61 5.64
CA LEU A 179 28.76 23.08 6.19
C LEU A 179 27.85 21.91 6.58
N LYS A 180 26.83 22.19 7.40
CA LYS A 180 25.83 21.18 7.74
C LYS A 180 25.04 20.80 6.49
N LYS A 181 25.00 19.50 6.19
CA LYS A 181 24.31 18.92 5.02
C LYS A 181 22.94 18.36 5.39
N GLU A 182 21.96 18.57 4.52
CA GLU A 182 20.69 17.85 4.50
C GLU A 182 20.27 17.50 3.08
N LEU A 183 20.01 16.23 2.80
CA LEU A 183 19.50 15.79 1.49
C LEU A 183 18.08 16.31 1.29
N SER A 184 17.85 17.04 0.21
CA SER A 184 16.55 17.67 -0.04
C SER A 184 16.34 18.01 -1.52
N ASN A 185 15.09 17.83 -1.98
CA ASN A 185 14.60 18.36 -3.25
C ASN A 185 13.73 19.61 -3.07
N SER A 186 13.79 20.25 -1.90
CA SER A 186 13.12 21.50 -1.59
C SER A 186 14.14 22.57 -1.21
N LYS A 187 13.96 23.78 -1.74
CA LYS A 187 14.64 24.99 -1.26
C LYS A 187 14.03 25.53 0.04
N ALA A 188 12.75 25.27 0.28
CA ALA A 188 12.02 25.82 1.41
C ALA A 188 12.44 25.11 2.71
N ARG A 189 12.86 25.88 3.70
CA ARG A 189 13.46 25.36 4.94
C ARG A 189 13.44 26.40 6.05
N SER A 190 13.42 25.96 7.31
CA SER A 190 13.81 26.80 8.45
C SER A 190 15.11 26.26 9.04
N VAL A 191 16.09 27.14 9.26
CA VAL A 191 17.39 26.79 9.86
C VAL A 191 17.69 27.72 11.03
N SER A 192 18.24 27.16 12.10
CA SER A 192 18.76 27.92 13.24
C SER A 192 20.26 27.74 13.32
N VAL A 193 21.00 28.85 13.36
CA VAL A 193 22.47 28.87 13.44
C VAL A 193 22.92 29.88 14.48
N ASN A 194 24.11 29.67 15.06
CA ASN A 194 24.75 30.65 15.93
C ASN A 194 25.92 31.30 15.19
N CYS A 195 25.72 32.55 14.75
CA CYS A 195 26.67 33.32 13.97
C CYS A 195 27.58 34.15 14.89
N GLY A 196 28.76 33.60 15.19
CA GLY A 196 29.73 34.21 16.10
C GLY A 196 30.50 35.38 15.49
N GLN A 197 31.56 35.80 16.19
CA GLN A 197 32.40 36.91 15.76
C GLN A 197 33.11 36.62 14.43
N ASP A 198 33.06 37.59 13.52
CA ASP A 198 33.61 37.60 12.17
C ASP A 198 33.07 36.51 11.24
N GLN A 199 31.94 35.88 11.62
CA GLN A 199 31.28 34.87 10.81
C GLN A 199 30.10 35.44 10.04
N TYR A 200 29.86 34.88 8.86
CA TYR A 200 28.65 35.04 8.07
C TYR A 200 27.87 33.73 8.04
N ILE A 201 26.57 33.82 7.75
CA ILE A 201 25.72 32.65 7.52
C ILE A 201 25.73 32.34 6.03
N TYR A 202 25.90 31.06 5.68
CA TYR A 202 25.87 30.57 4.31
C TYR A 202 24.74 29.58 4.10
N TYR A 203 24.13 29.65 2.91
CA TYR A 203 23.13 28.70 2.43
C TYR A 203 23.46 28.33 0.99
N CYS A 204 23.81 27.08 0.75
CA CYS A 204 24.23 26.57 -0.54
C CYS A 204 23.28 25.45 -0.97
N LEU A 205 22.75 25.53 -2.18
CA LEU A 205 21.80 24.54 -2.69
C LEU A 205 21.96 24.32 -4.20
N PRO A 206 21.49 23.18 -4.73
CA PRO A 206 21.41 22.97 -6.17
C PRO A 206 20.63 24.10 -6.86
N SER A 207 21.22 24.71 -7.88
CA SER A 207 20.58 25.79 -8.66
C SER A 207 19.27 25.35 -9.31
N ARG A 208 19.11 24.05 -9.59
CA ARG A 208 17.85 23.45 -10.11
C ARG A 208 16.64 23.63 -9.18
N LEU A 209 16.86 23.88 -7.88
CA LEU A 209 15.79 24.15 -6.91
C LEU A 209 15.26 25.59 -7.01
N GLY A 210 15.91 26.43 -7.82
CA GLY A 210 15.52 27.82 -8.06
C GLY A 210 16.05 28.79 -7.01
N ASN A 211 15.78 30.08 -7.25
CA ASN A 211 16.24 31.16 -6.38
C ASN A 211 15.56 31.11 -5.01
N CYS A 212 16.33 31.41 -3.96
CA CYS A 212 15.86 31.52 -2.59
C CYS A 212 15.41 32.94 -2.22
N ILE A 213 14.33 33.02 -1.44
CA ILE A 213 13.92 34.22 -0.70
C ILE A 213 14.12 33.94 0.79
N PHE A 214 14.75 34.87 1.50
CA PHE A 214 15.13 34.71 2.90
C PHE A 214 14.30 35.60 3.80
N PHE A 215 13.91 35.08 4.96
CA PHE A 215 13.21 35.82 6.00
C PHE A 215 13.95 35.65 7.33
N VAL A 216 14.34 36.76 7.94
CA VAL A 216 14.99 36.81 9.25
C VAL A 216 14.07 37.54 10.22
N GLY A 217 13.62 36.86 11.28
CA GLY A 217 12.62 37.43 12.19
C GLY A 217 11.28 37.79 11.52
N GLY A 218 10.96 37.16 10.38
CA GLY A 218 9.74 37.42 9.61
C GLY A 218 9.87 38.50 8.54
N PHE A 219 11.00 39.20 8.45
CA PHE A 219 11.24 40.23 7.43
C PHE A 219 12.06 39.67 6.28
N GLU A 220 11.62 39.94 5.05
CA GLU A 220 12.33 39.53 3.83
C GLU A 220 13.68 40.25 3.72
N GLY A 221 14.73 39.50 3.37
CA GLY A 221 16.05 40.02 3.08
C GLY A 221 17.16 39.42 3.95
N GLY A 222 18.24 40.18 4.12
CA GLY A 222 19.39 39.78 4.93
C GLY A 222 20.38 38.82 4.25
N PHE A 223 20.15 38.44 3.00
CA PHE A 223 21.00 37.52 2.23
C PHE A 223 21.20 37.98 0.79
N THR A 224 22.32 37.59 0.19
CA THR A 224 22.64 37.84 -1.22
C THR A 224 23.27 36.61 -1.84
N LYS A 225 22.90 36.31 -3.09
CA LYS A 225 23.56 35.28 -3.90
C LYS A 225 24.95 35.79 -4.31
N ILE A 226 26.01 35.14 -3.84
CA ILE A 226 27.38 35.59 -4.09
C ILE A 226 28.03 34.87 -5.27
N LYS A 227 27.60 33.65 -5.59
CA LYS A 227 28.20 32.84 -6.66
C LYS A 227 27.27 31.70 -7.08
N THR A 228 27.46 31.22 -8.30
CA THR A 228 27.06 29.87 -8.73
C THR A 228 28.32 29.10 -9.11
N ILE A 229 28.49 27.89 -8.61
CA ILE A 229 29.65 27.03 -8.92
C ILE A 229 29.22 25.66 -9.44
N GLN A 230 30.11 25.01 -10.17
CA GLN A 230 30.00 23.57 -10.41
C GLN A 230 30.45 22.83 -9.14
N PHE A 231 29.48 22.35 -8.38
CA PHE A 231 29.71 21.62 -7.13
C PHE A 231 29.86 20.13 -7.39
N LYS A 232 30.82 19.49 -6.73
CA LYS A 232 31.01 18.04 -6.71
C LYS A 232 30.77 17.51 -5.30
N ASN A 233 29.81 16.60 -5.14
CA ASN A 233 29.52 16.00 -3.84
C ASN A 233 30.50 14.85 -3.49
N SER A 234 30.33 14.24 -2.33
CA SER A 234 31.20 13.16 -1.83
C SER A 234 31.17 11.89 -2.70
N PHE A 235 30.11 11.68 -3.49
CA PHE A 235 29.98 10.57 -4.43
C PHE A 235 30.42 10.93 -5.86
N GLY A 236 30.96 12.13 -6.04
CA GLY A 236 31.45 12.61 -7.32
C GLY A 236 30.38 13.06 -8.30
N TYR A 237 29.11 13.15 -7.89
CA TYR A 237 28.07 13.77 -8.68
C TYR A 237 28.30 15.27 -8.78
N ILE A 238 28.11 15.81 -9.98
CA ILE A 238 28.39 17.19 -10.31
C ILE A 238 27.10 17.90 -10.72
N GLU A 239 26.78 19.00 -10.06
CA GLU A 239 25.72 19.92 -10.50
C GLU A 239 26.01 21.37 -10.08
N ASN A 240 25.27 22.32 -10.65
CA ASN A 240 25.42 23.73 -10.29
C ASN A 240 24.81 24.03 -8.92
N TYR A 241 25.53 24.76 -8.09
CA TYR A 241 25.10 25.20 -6.77
C TYR A 241 25.10 26.72 -6.68
N ASP A 242 24.03 27.27 -6.13
CA ASP A 242 23.93 28.67 -5.75
C ASP A 242 24.38 28.85 -4.31
N ILE A 243 25.24 29.82 -4.07
CA ILE A 243 25.78 30.16 -2.75
C ILE A 243 25.18 31.49 -2.31
N TYR A 244 24.44 31.48 -1.21
CA TYR A 244 23.92 32.66 -0.55
C TYR A 244 24.69 32.93 0.74
N LYS A 245 24.93 34.21 1.01
CA LYS A 245 25.65 34.70 2.19
C LYS A 245 24.81 35.76 2.89
N SER A 246 24.81 35.79 4.22
CA SER A 246 24.19 36.87 4.97
C SER A 246 24.87 38.20 4.66
N THR A 247 24.10 39.29 4.63
CA THR A 247 24.66 40.63 4.36
C THR A 247 25.51 41.12 5.53
N ASN A 248 25.17 40.71 6.74
CA ASN A 248 25.85 41.07 7.98
C ASN A 248 26.55 39.87 8.63
N LYS A 249 27.63 40.17 9.33
CA LYS A 249 28.33 39.25 10.24
C LYS A 249 27.79 39.34 11.67
N ASN A 250 28.20 38.44 12.55
CA ASN A 250 27.96 38.52 14.00
C ASN A 250 26.46 38.52 14.38
N LEU A 251 25.64 37.75 13.68
CA LEU A 251 24.18 37.75 13.89
C LEU A 251 23.72 37.00 15.14
N GLY A 252 24.64 36.34 15.86
CA GLY A 252 24.32 35.52 17.02
C GLY A 252 23.37 34.38 16.67
N SER A 253 22.55 33.95 17.63
CA SER A 253 21.53 32.93 17.41
C SER A 253 20.42 33.46 16.51
N THR A 254 20.36 32.97 15.27
CA THR A 254 19.42 33.43 14.24
C THR A 254 18.66 32.25 13.65
N THR A 255 17.34 32.38 13.55
CA THR A 255 16.48 31.49 12.78
C THR A 255 16.09 32.16 11.46
N ILE A 256 16.32 31.45 10.36
CA ILE A 256 16.09 31.93 9.00
C ILE A 256 15.07 31.02 8.34
N THR A 257 14.03 31.61 7.78
CA THR A 257 13.10 30.90 6.89
C THR A 257 13.48 31.17 5.44
N ILE A 258 13.69 30.10 4.69
CA ILE A 258 14.00 30.12 3.26
C ILE A 258 12.76 29.64 2.51
N LYS A 259 12.41 30.32 1.42
CA LYS A 259 11.31 29.98 0.51
C LYS A 259 11.75 29.94 -0.95
#